data_AF-A0A4V1WMU7-F1
#
_entry.id   AF-A0A4V1WMU7-F1
#
_cell.length_a   1.000
_cell.length_b   1.000
_cell.length_c   1.000
_cell.angle_alpha   90.00
_cell.angle_beta   90.00
_cell.angle_gamma   90.00
#
_symmetry.space_group_name_H-M   'P 1'
#
loop_
_entity.id
_entity.type
_entity.pdbx_description
1 polymer ?
#
loop_
_entity_poly.entity_id
_entity_poly.type
_entity_poly.pdbx_seq_one_letter_code
_entity_poly.pdbx_strand_id
1 'polypeptide(L)'
;MDKIDLSQFDVSNFDPNAILRGAQLTLVGVNRALQNPGLFTSDHYRQAAIAVAAGIAIRVIVAIPIQGVRVLLWILSLFVNMDHTHMDESVVNGLHFLEHTVLQVPFFLMTMMRYVTPTLDRMFMDSLRWVDETYVQKHKTEDPHNLRAMYYPNLEKYPEHAPRVDKEKKPIKQAVMIYATKQGRKAAISLGVLALSYVPYVGRFVLPAASFYTFKKSVGTQPAAAIFAGSLLFPRRYLVSFLQAYFSSRTLMRELLEPYFTRVRYNKEQKKLWFKDRAGVLFGFGLGFYVFVKIPLVGVLIYGLAEASTAYLITKITEPPLPPTEAEKFKEESLRWKNKHEFLNLPWQHMDEYNLAMHKPQFQSEVRQTPRKTFS
;
A
#
# COMPACT_ATOMS: atom_id res chain seq x y z
N MET A 1 -35.42 -27.98 -1.09
CA MET A 1 -34.20 -27.67 -1.86
C MET A 1 -34.06 -26.17 -1.87
N ASP A 2 -33.35 -25.64 -0.87
CA ASP A 2 -33.10 -24.20 -0.78
C ASP A 2 -32.26 -23.76 -1.97
N LYS A 3 -32.77 -22.75 -2.68
CA LYS A 3 -31.99 -22.01 -3.67
C LYS A 3 -30.87 -21.32 -2.92
N ILE A 4 -29.66 -21.85 -3.07
CA ILE A 4 -28.43 -21.19 -2.67
C ILE A 4 -28.43 -19.82 -3.33
N ASP A 5 -28.53 -18.77 -2.52
CA ASP A 5 -28.48 -17.39 -2.96
C ASP A 5 -27.03 -17.08 -3.40
N LEU A 6 -26.78 -17.26 -4.69
CA LEU A 6 -25.49 -17.03 -5.32
C LEU A 6 -25.06 -15.55 -5.29
N SER A 7 -25.90 -14.62 -4.85
CA SER A 7 -25.56 -13.20 -4.72
C SER A 7 -24.64 -12.90 -3.52
N GLN A 8 -24.52 -13.83 -2.57
CA GLN A 8 -23.50 -13.78 -1.50
C GLN A 8 -22.11 -14.25 -1.95
N PHE A 9 -21.93 -14.68 -3.21
CA PHE A 9 -20.60 -14.90 -3.78
C PHE A 9 -19.93 -13.56 -4.08
N ASP A 10 -19.41 -12.96 -3.00
CA ASP A 10 -18.16 -12.20 -2.92
C ASP A 10 -17.80 -11.49 -4.23
N VAL A 11 -18.39 -10.30 -4.46
CA VAL A 11 -17.83 -9.34 -5.42
C VAL A 11 -16.41 -9.07 -4.95
N SER A 12 -15.46 -9.78 -5.56
CA SER A 12 -14.07 -9.70 -5.16
C SER A 12 -13.61 -8.26 -5.31
N ASN A 13 -13.35 -7.59 -4.18
CA ASN A 13 -12.68 -6.30 -4.16
C ASN A 13 -11.21 -6.39 -4.56
N PHE A 14 -10.78 -7.59 -4.93
CA PHE A 14 -9.46 -7.98 -5.35
C PHE A 14 -9.57 -8.60 -6.76
N ASP A 15 -10.08 -7.80 -7.69
CA ASP A 15 -10.16 -8.15 -9.11
C ASP A 15 -8.86 -7.76 -9.85
N PRO A 16 -8.42 -8.52 -10.88
CA PRO A 16 -7.20 -8.23 -11.62
C PRO A 16 -7.17 -6.83 -12.22
N ASN A 17 -8.32 -6.32 -12.68
CA ASN A 17 -8.41 -4.97 -13.25
C ASN A 17 -8.08 -3.92 -12.18
N ALA A 18 -8.66 -3.99 -10.97
CA ALA A 18 -8.31 -3.12 -9.86
C ALA A 18 -6.82 -3.17 -9.50
N ILE A 19 -6.20 -4.35 -9.51
CA ILE A 19 -4.75 -4.49 -9.27
C ILE A 19 -3.95 -3.76 -10.35
N LEU A 20 -4.29 -3.99 -11.62
CA LEU A 20 -3.63 -3.31 -12.74
C LEU A 20 -3.81 -1.80 -12.65
N ARG A 21 -5.02 -1.31 -12.35
CA ARG A 21 -5.32 0.11 -12.12
C ARG A 21 -4.52 0.71 -10.97
N GLY A 22 -4.33 -0.04 -9.89
CA GLY A 22 -3.47 0.37 -8.77
C GLY A 22 -2.01 0.55 -9.20
N ALA A 23 -1.45 -0.42 -9.93
CA ALA A 23 -0.09 -0.34 -10.45
C ALA A 23 0.08 0.83 -11.43
N GLN A 24 -0.92 1.03 -12.29
CA GLN A 24 -1.08 2.19 -13.16
C GLN A 24 -1.04 3.52 -12.37
N LEU A 25 -1.87 3.67 -11.34
CA LEU A 25 -1.87 4.84 -10.46
C LEU A 25 -0.52 5.09 -9.78
N THR A 26 0.30 4.05 -9.57
CA THR A 26 1.67 4.22 -9.06
C THR A 26 2.49 5.06 -10.03
N LEU A 27 2.49 4.70 -11.32
CA LEU A 27 3.29 5.38 -12.33
C LEU A 27 2.80 6.81 -12.58
N VAL A 28 1.49 7.01 -12.67
CA VAL A 28 0.92 8.37 -12.80
C VAL A 28 1.16 9.19 -11.55
N GLY A 29 0.97 8.60 -10.36
CA GLY A 29 1.25 9.25 -9.09
C GLY A 29 2.69 9.73 -9.00
N VAL A 30 3.66 8.87 -9.37
CA VAL A 30 5.09 9.23 -9.38
C VAL A 30 5.37 10.35 -10.38
N ASN A 31 4.86 10.25 -11.62
CA ASN A 31 5.05 11.30 -12.62
C ASN A 31 4.48 12.64 -12.15
N ARG A 32 3.30 12.61 -11.52
CA ARG A 32 2.64 13.78 -10.95
C ARG A 32 3.42 14.35 -9.75
N ALA A 33 3.90 13.50 -8.85
CA ALA A 33 4.73 13.93 -7.75
C ALA A 33 6.01 14.61 -8.25
N LEU A 34 6.67 14.08 -9.27
CA LEU A 34 7.87 14.70 -9.87
C LEU A 34 7.60 16.06 -10.51
N GLN A 35 6.35 16.36 -10.89
CA GLN A 35 5.95 17.66 -11.43
C GLN A 35 5.57 18.67 -10.34
N ASN A 36 5.46 18.25 -9.07
CA ASN A 36 5.10 19.14 -7.98
C ASN A 36 6.33 19.95 -7.53
N PRO A 37 6.37 21.27 -7.77
CA PRO A 37 7.50 22.11 -7.35
C PRO A 37 7.62 22.18 -5.82
N GLY A 38 6.52 21.99 -5.08
CA GLY A 38 6.51 22.00 -3.62
C GLY A 38 7.30 20.86 -2.97
N LEU A 39 7.54 19.75 -3.70
CA LEU A 39 8.37 18.66 -3.22
C LEU A 39 9.88 18.96 -3.27
N PHE A 40 10.30 19.95 -4.08
CA PHE A 40 11.69 20.31 -4.30
C PHE A 40 12.06 21.62 -3.59
N THR A 41 11.60 21.79 -2.34
CA THR A 41 11.97 22.92 -1.49
C THR A 41 13.25 22.61 -0.69
N SER A 42 13.95 23.66 -0.24
CA SER A 42 15.21 23.53 0.51
C SER A 42 15.09 22.64 1.75
N ASP A 43 13.96 22.70 2.46
CA ASP A 43 13.67 21.84 3.61
C ASP A 43 13.58 20.36 3.23
N HIS A 44 12.95 20.06 2.09
CA HIS A 44 12.78 18.70 1.59
C HIS A 44 14.10 18.14 1.05
N TYR A 45 14.94 18.98 0.45
CA TYR A 45 16.30 18.58 0.03
C TYR A 45 17.20 18.20 1.20
N ARG A 46 17.19 18.99 2.29
CA ARG A 46 17.98 18.66 3.50
C ARG A 46 17.55 17.31 4.07
N GLN A 47 16.25 17.05 4.09
CA GLN A 47 15.70 15.78 4.57
C GLN A 47 16.03 14.64 3.63
N ALA A 48 15.92 14.84 2.32
CA ALA A 48 16.31 13.86 1.31
C ALA A 48 17.80 13.47 1.49
N ALA A 49 18.69 14.43 1.75
CA ALA A 49 20.09 14.16 2.03
C ALA A 49 20.28 13.33 3.31
N ILE A 50 19.58 13.68 4.40
CA ILE A 50 19.59 12.87 5.65
C ILE A 50 19.08 11.46 5.38
N ALA A 51 18.03 11.32 4.57
CA ALA A 51 17.40 10.06 4.26
C ALA A 51 18.30 9.18 3.38
N VAL A 52 19.03 9.77 2.43
CA VAL A 52 20.07 9.09 1.65
C VAL A 52 21.23 8.65 2.54
N ALA A 53 21.74 9.53 3.42
CA ALA A 53 22.80 9.19 4.36
C ALA A 53 22.38 8.05 5.30
N ALA A 54 21.15 8.11 5.83
CA ALA A 54 20.57 7.04 6.63
C ALA A 54 20.46 5.73 5.83
N GLY A 55 19.98 5.79 4.58
CA GLY A 55 19.91 4.62 3.69
C GLY A 55 21.27 3.97 3.42
N ILE A 56 22.33 4.77 3.27
CA ILE A 56 23.71 4.29 3.13
C ILE A 56 24.17 3.64 4.44
N ALA A 57 23.99 4.31 5.58
CA ALA A 57 24.38 3.78 6.89
C ALA A 57 23.68 2.45 7.19
N ILE A 58 22.38 2.37 6.90
CA ILE A 58 21.56 1.15 6.97
C ILE A 58 22.18 0.06 6.11
N ARG A 59 22.48 0.35 4.84
CA ARG A 59 23.06 -0.65 3.92
C ARG A 59 24.39 -1.18 4.44
N VAL A 60 25.23 -0.33 5.02
CA VAL A 60 26.49 -0.73 5.64
C VAL A 60 26.24 -1.63 6.85
N ILE A 61 25.36 -1.23 7.78
CA ILE A 61 25.02 -2.01 8.98
C ILE A 61 24.53 -3.41 8.61
N VAL A 62 23.68 -3.51 7.58
CA VAL A 62 23.12 -4.80 7.14
C VAL A 62 24.13 -5.64 6.35
N ALA A 63 25.05 -5.00 5.63
CA ALA A 63 26.13 -5.70 4.94
C ALA A 63 27.15 -6.33 5.91
N ILE A 64 27.37 -5.74 7.09
CA ILE A 64 28.38 -6.23 8.06
C ILE A 64 28.18 -7.71 8.42
N PRO A 65 27.00 -8.18 8.85
CA PRO A 65 26.78 -9.60 9.13
C PRO A 65 27.05 -10.52 7.93
N ILE A 66 26.67 -10.09 6.72
CA ILE A 66 26.82 -10.89 5.50
C ILE A 66 28.29 -11.03 5.14
N GLN A 67 29.04 -9.93 5.19
CA GLN A 67 30.49 -9.97 4.98
C GLN A 67 31.19 -10.74 6.10
N GLY A 68 30.71 -10.63 7.34
CA GLY A 68 31.20 -11.41 8.47
C GLY A 68 31.08 -12.92 8.26
N VAL A 69 29.92 -13.39 7.78
CA VAL A 69 29.73 -14.80 7.41
C VAL A 69 30.66 -15.18 6.26
N ARG A 70 30.83 -14.33 5.24
CA ARG A 70 31.73 -14.59 4.12
C ARG A 70 33.19 -14.71 4.57
N VAL A 71 33.64 -13.85 5.48
CA VAL A 71 34.98 -13.91 6.08
C VAL A 71 35.13 -15.17 6.93
N LEU A 72 34.10 -15.54 7.70
CA LEU A 72 34.11 -16.76 8.51
C LEU A 72 34.22 -18.01 7.63
N LEU A 73 33.46 -18.08 6.54
CA LEU A 73 33.53 -19.17 5.56
C LEU A 73 34.91 -19.22 4.88
N TRP A 74 35.47 -18.06 4.55
CA TRP A 74 36.82 -17.96 4.02
C TRP A 74 37.90 -18.41 5.02
N ILE A 75 37.73 -18.15 6.32
CA ILE A 75 38.63 -18.68 7.35
C ILE A 75 38.45 -20.20 7.48
N LEU A 76 37.21 -20.70 7.45
CA LEU A 76 36.91 -22.13 7.52
C LEU A 76 37.47 -22.92 6.34
N SER A 77 37.54 -22.32 5.14
CA SER A 77 38.13 -22.97 3.96
C SER A 77 39.64 -23.19 4.08
N LEU A 78 40.33 -22.48 4.98
CA LEU A 78 41.74 -22.75 5.32
C LEU A 78 41.91 -24.04 6.13
N PHE A 79 40.85 -24.52 6.79
CA PHE A 79 40.88 -25.72 7.64
C PHE A 79 40.11 -26.90 7.06
N VAL A 80 39.20 -26.66 6.11
CA VAL A 80 38.32 -27.67 5.50
C VAL A 80 38.35 -27.52 3.97
N ASN A 81 38.68 -28.59 3.25
CA ASN A 81 38.62 -28.59 1.78
C ASN A 81 37.18 -28.37 1.30
N MET A 82 36.89 -27.15 0.84
CA MET A 82 35.58 -26.75 0.34
C MET A 82 35.47 -26.74 -1.19
N ASP A 83 36.52 -27.15 -1.91
CA ASP A 83 36.61 -27.09 -3.39
C ASP A 83 35.53 -27.90 -4.14
N HIS A 84 34.82 -28.79 -3.46
CA HIS A 84 33.72 -29.59 -4.03
C HIS A 84 32.33 -29.19 -3.56
N THR A 85 32.22 -28.18 -2.70
CA THR A 85 30.96 -27.77 -2.09
C THR A 85 30.63 -26.35 -2.48
N HIS A 86 29.57 -26.15 -3.28
CA HIS A 86 28.93 -24.85 -3.55
C HIS A 86 28.32 -24.17 -2.30
N MET A 87 28.82 -24.48 -1.11
CA MET A 87 28.32 -24.04 0.19
C MET A 87 28.45 -22.52 0.36
N ASP A 88 29.57 -21.92 -0.05
CA ASP A 88 29.77 -20.48 0.07
C ASP A 88 28.71 -19.67 -0.68
N GLU A 89 28.50 -20.00 -1.95
CA GLU A 89 27.54 -19.28 -2.78
C GLU A 89 26.09 -19.56 -2.34
N SER A 90 25.78 -20.79 -1.93
CA SER A 90 24.44 -21.17 -1.44
C SER A 90 24.09 -20.48 -0.12
N VAL A 91 25.04 -20.41 0.84
CA VAL A 91 24.85 -19.77 2.14
C VAL A 91 24.72 -18.26 2.00
N VAL A 92 25.60 -17.63 1.22
CA VAL A 92 25.54 -16.18 0.96
C VAL A 92 24.24 -15.80 0.24
N ASN A 93 23.83 -16.57 -0.78
CA ASN A 93 22.56 -16.36 -1.46
C ASN A 93 21.36 -16.58 -0.54
N GLY A 94 21.43 -17.56 0.36
CA GLY A 94 20.42 -17.80 1.39
C GLY A 94 20.29 -16.64 2.38
N LEU A 95 21.41 -16.08 2.84
CA LEU A 95 21.46 -14.89 3.70
C LEU A 95 20.86 -13.67 3.01
N HIS A 96 21.25 -13.43 1.76
CA HIS A 96 20.71 -12.32 0.95
C HIS A 96 19.20 -12.49 0.71
N PHE A 97 18.73 -13.72 0.49
CA PHE A 97 17.31 -14.04 0.41
C PHE A 97 16.58 -13.80 1.74
N LEU A 98 17.14 -14.24 2.87
CA LEU A 98 16.57 -14.01 4.19
C LEU A 98 16.48 -12.52 4.51
N GLU A 99 17.54 -11.76 4.27
CA GLU A 99 17.58 -10.31 4.52
C GLU A 99 16.54 -9.55 3.68
N HIS A 100 16.60 -9.69 2.36
CA HIS A 100 15.77 -8.90 1.45
C HIS A 100 14.34 -9.41 1.33
N THR A 101 14.12 -10.71 1.49
CA THR A 101 12.82 -11.34 1.22
C THR A 101 12.13 -11.83 2.47
N VAL A 102 12.81 -12.15 3.57
CA VAL A 102 12.12 -12.64 4.79
C VAL A 102 12.07 -11.58 5.87
N LEU A 103 13.19 -10.93 6.15
CA LEU A 103 13.35 -9.93 7.19
C LEU A 103 12.89 -8.54 6.75
N GLN A 104 12.87 -8.25 5.43
CA GLN A 104 12.46 -6.96 4.85
C GLN A 104 13.21 -5.79 5.49
N VAL A 105 14.50 -5.98 5.76
CA VAL A 105 15.29 -5.01 6.51
C VAL A 105 15.22 -3.59 5.89
N PRO A 106 15.30 -3.40 4.55
CA PRO A 106 15.13 -2.09 3.95
C PRO A 106 13.77 -1.44 4.24
N PHE A 107 12.68 -2.21 4.18
CA PHE A 107 11.33 -1.71 4.40
C PHE A 107 11.06 -1.35 5.86
N PHE A 108 11.56 -2.16 6.80
CA PHE A 108 11.54 -1.86 8.23
C PHE A 108 12.23 -0.52 8.53
N LEU A 109 13.36 -0.28 7.87
CA LEU A 109 14.15 0.92 8.11
C LEU A 109 13.54 2.15 7.44
N MET A 110 12.91 1.98 6.26
CA MET A 110 12.11 3.04 5.63
C MET A 110 10.93 3.46 6.50
N THR A 111 10.20 2.51 7.06
CA THR A 111 9.08 2.82 7.97
C THR A 111 9.54 3.43 9.29
N MET A 112 10.76 3.12 9.75
CA MET A 112 11.37 3.85 10.88
C MET A 112 11.63 5.33 10.59
N MET A 113 11.99 5.70 9.35
CA MET A 113 12.24 7.11 9.00
C MET A 113 11.05 8.02 9.31
N ARG A 114 9.82 7.49 9.21
CA ARG A 114 8.61 8.23 9.54
C ARG A 114 8.53 8.70 11.00
N TYR A 115 9.13 7.96 11.93
CA TYR A 115 9.22 8.38 13.33
C TYR A 115 10.34 9.38 13.58
N VAL A 116 11.30 9.46 12.67
CA VAL A 116 12.47 10.34 12.76
C VAL A 116 12.17 11.70 12.11
N THR A 117 11.39 11.73 11.02
CA THR A 117 11.08 12.96 10.28
C THR A 117 9.57 13.19 10.15
N PRO A 118 8.98 14.21 10.80
CA PRO A 118 7.55 14.57 10.73
C PRO A 118 7.11 15.16 9.37
N THR A 119 7.90 14.92 8.32
CA THR A 119 7.87 15.68 7.08
C THR A 119 7.02 15.01 6.01
N LEU A 120 6.78 13.71 6.16
CA LEU A 120 5.95 12.91 5.27
C LEU A 120 4.49 13.36 5.29
N ASP A 121 3.99 13.74 6.47
CA ASP A 121 2.65 14.29 6.61
C ASP A 121 2.49 15.62 5.86
N ARG A 122 3.53 16.48 5.91
CA ARG A 122 3.59 17.72 5.15
C ARG A 122 3.68 17.46 3.65
N MET A 123 4.55 16.55 3.21
CA MET A 123 4.66 16.13 1.81
C MET A 123 3.32 15.63 1.25
N PHE A 124 2.57 14.86 2.03
CA PHE A 124 1.24 14.40 1.67
C PHE A 124 0.29 15.57 1.46
N MET A 125 0.22 16.52 2.41
CA MET A 125 -0.66 17.69 2.31
C MET A 125 -0.24 18.64 1.17
N ASP A 126 1.05 18.92 1.01
CA ASP A 126 1.57 19.75 -0.10
C ASP A 126 1.28 19.12 -1.46
N SER A 127 1.37 17.79 -1.55
CA SER A 127 0.99 17.06 -2.77
C SER A 127 -0.51 17.10 -3.02
N LEU A 128 -1.32 17.00 -1.97
CA LEU A 128 -2.78 17.10 -2.08
C LEU A 128 -3.21 18.50 -2.56
N ARG A 129 -2.56 19.56 -2.05
CA ARG A 129 -2.76 20.95 -2.51
C ARG A 129 -2.47 21.08 -3.99
N TRP A 130 -1.30 20.59 -4.42
CA TRP A 130 -0.89 20.67 -5.83
C TRP A 130 -1.82 19.86 -6.75
N VAL A 131 -2.35 18.71 -6.29
CA VAL A 131 -3.35 17.94 -7.04
C VAL A 131 -4.65 18.73 -7.22
N ASP A 132 -5.12 19.44 -6.18
CA ASP A 132 -6.30 20.29 -6.28
C ASP A 132 -6.07 21.52 -7.18
N GLU A 133 -4.92 22.18 -7.06
CA GLU A 133 -4.54 23.30 -7.95
C GLU A 133 -4.50 22.86 -9.41
N THR A 134 -3.86 21.71 -9.69
CA THR A 134 -3.80 21.14 -11.04
C THR A 134 -5.18 20.75 -11.54
N TYR A 135 -6.05 20.26 -10.66
CA TYR A 135 -7.43 19.94 -11.02
C TYR A 135 -8.19 21.20 -11.43
N VAL A 136 -8.15 22.27 -10.64
CA VAL A 136 -8.78 23.56 -11.00
C VAL A 136 -8.21 24.11 -12.30
N GLN A 137 -6.89 24.01 -12.51
CA GLN A 137 -6.26 24.49 -13.73
C GLN A 137 -6.71 23.74 -14.99
N LYS A 138 -6.90 22.42 -14.88
CA LYS A 138 -7.36 21.59 -16.01
C LYS A 138 -8.82 21.85 -16.39
N HIS A 139 -9.66 22.21 -15.41
CA HIS A 139 -11.10 22.39 -15.61
C HIS A 139 -11.52 23.87 -15.58
N LYS A 140 -10.59 24.79 -15.90
CA LYS A 140 -10.87 26.25 -15.95
C LYS A 140 -12.00 26.62 -16.92
N THR A 141 -12.19 25.81 -17.98
CA THR A 141 -13.18 26.04 -19.03
C THR A 141 -14.52 25.37 -18.74
N GLU A 142 -14.65 24.66 -17.62
CA GLU A 142 -15.85 23.92 -17.25
C GLU A 142 -16.68 24.67 -16.21
N ASP A 143 -17.96 24.31 -16.08
CA ASP A 143 -18.86 24.95 -15.11
C ASP A 143 -18.41 24.65 -13.67
N PRO A 144 -18.12 25.69 -12.85
CA PRO A 144 -17.71 25.55 -11.46
C PRO A 144 -18.66 24.71 -10.60
N HIS A 145 -19.96 24.66 -10.92
CA HIS A 145 -20.95 23.89 -10.15
C HIS A 145 -20.83 22.38 -10.36
N ASN A 146 -20.21 21.95 -11.45
CA ASN A 146 -20.01 20.53 -11.77
C ASN A 146 -18.63 20.01 -11.32
N LEU A 147 -17.82 20.86 -10.69
CA LEU A 147 -16.49 20.49 -10.21
C LEU A 147 -16.59 19.79 -8.86
N ARG A 148 -15.77 18.76 -8.66
CA ARG A 148 -15.66 18.13 -7.34
C ARG A 148 -15.18 19.12 -6.28
N ALA A 149 -15.58 18.87 -5.04
CA ALA A 149 -14.99 19.57 -3.90
C ALA A 149 -13.47 19.30 -3.78
N MET A 150 -12.75 20.26 -3.21
CA MET A 150 -11.30 20.19 -3.00
C MET A 150 -10.97 19.31 -1.78
N TYR A 151 -9.91 18.52 -1.85
CA TYR A 151 -9.49 17.65 -0.76
C TYR A 151 -8.67 18.41 0.28
N TYR A 152 -7.66 19.17 -0.17
CA TYR A 152 -6.72 19.87 0.71
C TYR A 152 -7.42 20.79 1.74
N PRO A 153 -8.25 21.77 1.33
CA PRO A 153 -8.83 22.72 2.28
C PRO A 153 -9.86 22.07 3.22
N ASN A 154 -10.50 20.98 2.79
CA ASN A 154 -11.41 20.24 3.66
C ASN A 154 -10.63 19.39 4.67
N LEU A 155 -9.55 18.74 4.23
CA LEU A 155 -8.73 17.89 5.08
C LEU A 155 -7.88 18.70 6.07
N GLU A 156 -7.45 19.91 5.71
CA GLU A 156 -6.74 20.86 6.59
C GLU A 156 -7.61 21.32 7.77
N LYS A 157 -8.93 21.46 7.58
CA LYS A 157 -9.87 21.78 8.66
C LYS A 157 -10.00 20.68 9.70
N TYR A 158 -9.63 19.45 9.37
CA TYR A 158 -9.61 18.38 10.37
C TYR A 158 -8.44 18.61 11.32
N PRO A 159 -8.67 18.54 12.64
CA PRO A 159 -7.61 18.74 13.61
C PRO A 159 -6.48 17.74 13.38
N GLU A 160 -5.30 18.26 12.99
CA GLU A 160 -4.07 17.48 12.74
C GLU A 160 -3.76 16.56 13.93
N HIS A 161 -4.03 17.08 15.13
CA HIS A 161 -3.78 16.44 16.41
C HIS A 161 -4.80 16.97 17.45
N ALA A 162 -6.02 16.41 17.52
CA ALA A 162 -6.77 16.60 18.79
C ALA A 162 -5.99 15.87 19.89
N PRO A 163 -5.99 16.36 21.14
CA PRO A 163 -5.38 15.66 22.24
C PRO A 163 -6.00 14.27 22.28
N ARG A 164 -5.20 13.25 21.93
CA ARG A 164 -5.46 11.92 22.43
C ARG A 164 -5.33 12.09 23.94
N VAL A 165 -6.45 12.18 24.63
CA VAL A 165 -6.53 11.95 26.07
C VAL A 165 -5.67 10.70 26.30
N ASP A 166 -4.52 10.91 26.96
CA ASP A 166 -3.56 9.90 27.39
C ASP A 166 -2.73 9.15 26.32
N LYS A 167 -2.13 9.85 25.36
CA LYS A 167 -0.84 9.38 24.80
C LYS A 167 0.16 10.52 24.74
N GLU A 168 0.90 10.68 25.84
CA GLU A 168 2.22 11.31 25.85
C GLU A 168 2.98 10.92 24.58
N LYS A 169 3.67 11.87 23.96
CA LYS A 169 4.59 11.62 22.84
C LYS A 169 5.55 10.53 23.28
N LYS A 170 5.27 9.28 22.93
CA LYS A 170 6.08 8.15 23.36
C LYS A 170 7.52 8.44 22.94
N PRO A 171 8.49 8.40 23.86
CA PRO A 171 9.88 8.67 23.53
C PRO A 171 10.29 7.79 22.35
N ILE A 172 11.11 8.31 21.44
CA ILE A 172 11.48 7.66 20.17
C ILE A 172 11.88 6.19 20.39
N LYS A 173 12.61 5.91 21.48
CA LYS A 173 12.98 4.55 21.91
C LYS A 173 11.78 3.60 22.05
N GLN A 174 10.68 4.04 22.66
CA GLN A 174 9.45 3.23 22.81
C GLN A 174 8.74 3.03 21.46
N ALA A 175 8.69 4.04 20.59
CA ALA A 175 8.10 3.91 19.26
C ALA A 175 8.89 2.90 18.41
N VAL A 176 10.21 2.99 18.44
CA VAL A 176 11.13 2.04 17.78
C VAL A 176 10.95 0.63 18.34
N MET A 177 10.88 0.45 19.66
CA MET A 177 10.70 -0.86 20.28
C MET A 177 9.35 -1.50 19.91
N ILE A 178 8.26 -0.72 19.90
CA ILE A 178 6.93 -1.20 19.48
C ILE A 178 6.96 -1.64 18.00
N TYR A 179 7.67 -0.91 17.15
CA TYR A 179 7.75 -1.25 15.73
C TYR A 179 8.65 -2.47 15.50
N ALA A 180 9.81 -2.52 16.16
CA ALA A 180 10.74 -3.65 16.14
C ALA A 180 10.07 -4.95 16.62
N THR A 181 9.29 -4.91 17.71
CA THR A 181 8.55 -6.09 18.19
C THR A 181 7.46 -6.54 17.22
N LYS A 182 6.72 -5.60 16.60
CA LYS A 182 5.73 -5.92 15.57
C LYS A 182 6.36 -6.54 14.33
N GLN A 183 7.47 -5.98 13.85
CA GLN A 183 8.18 -6.51 12.68
C GLN A 183 8.86 -7.83 13.01
N GLY A 184 9.46 -7.96 14.19
CA GLY A 184 10.06 -9.19 14.70
C GLY A 184 9.04 -10.33 14.78
N ARG A 185 7.80 -10.06 15.21
CA ARG A 185 6.72 -11.05 15.18
C ARG A 185 6.37 -11.49 13.75
N LYS A 186 6.32 -10.56 12.78
CA LYS A 186 6.07 -10.92 11.37
C LYS A 186 7.23 -11.75 10.80
N ALA A 187 8.47 -11.34 11.07
CA ALA A 187 9.67 -12.06 10.68
C ALA A 187 9.69 -13.48 11.27
N ALA A 188 9.36 -13.63 12.57
CA ALA A 188 9.28 -14.93 13.22
C ALA A 188 8.21 -15.84 12.59
N ILE A 189 7.03 -15.30 12.24
CA ILE A 189 6.00 -16.06 11.51
C ILE A 189 6.52 -16.49 10.15
N SER A 190 7.13 -15.58 9.38
CA SER A 190 7.68 -15.89 8.06
C SER A 190 8.82 -16.93 8.13
N LEU A 191 9.70 -16.82 9.13
CA LEU A 191 10.76 -17.79 9.41
C LEU A 191 10.18 -19.14 9.84
N GLY A 192 9.14 -19.16 10.66
CA GLY A 192 8.45 -20.39 11.06
C GLY A 192 7.79 -21.10 9.88
N VAL A 193 7.10 -20.35 9.01
CA VAL A 193 6.51 -20.87 7.76
C VAL A 193 7.62 -21.41 6.84
N LEU A 194 8.74 -20.69 6.72
CA LEU A 194 9.88 -21.13 5.95
C LEU A 194 10.48 -22.43 6.52
N ALA A 195 10.72 -22.51 7.83
CA ALA A 195 11.24 -23.69 8.50
C ALA A 195 10.31 -24.91 8.33
N LEU A 196 9.00 -24.73 8.54
CA LEU A 196 8.00 -25.76 8.30
C LEU A 196 7.97 -26.24 6.84
N SER A 197 8.29 -25.35 5.87
CA SER A 197 8.38 -25.73 4.46
C SER A 197 9.55 -26.67 4.14
N TYR A 198 10.54 -26.80 5.04
CA TYR A 198 11.65 -27.76 4.91
C TYR A 198 11.35 -29.14 5.51
N VAL A 199 10.23 -29.30 6.24
CA VAL A 199 9.84 -30.59 6.81
C VAL A 199 9.57 -31.60 5.66
N PRO A 200 10.16 -32.81 5.70
CA PRO A 200 9.90 -33.85 4.70
C PRO A 200 8.41 -34.17 4.57
N TYR A 201 7.95 -34.48 3.36
CA TYR A 201 6.56 -34.83 3.00
C TYR A 201 5.51 -33.72 3.18
N VAL A 202 5.50 -33.01 4.31
CA VAL A 202 4.51 -31.96 4.63
C VAL A 202 4.92 -30.60 4.07
N GLY A 203 6.23 -30.32 3.98
CA GLY A 203 6.77 -29.00 3.64
C GLY A 203 6.35 -28.46 2.28
N ARG A 204 6.03 -29.33 1.31
CA ARG A 204 5.50 -28.93 -0.01
C ARG A 204 4.14 -28.23 0.10
N PHE A 205 3.32 -28.58 1.10
CA PHE A 205 1.98 -28.03 1.28
C PHE A 205 1.94 -26.80 2.18
N VAL A 206 2.98 -26.54 2.98
CA VAL A 206 3.02 -25.45 3.95
C VAL A 206 2.87 -24.08 3.28
N LEU A 207 3.67 -23.80 2.24
CA LEU A 207 3.63 -22.50 1.53
C LEU A 207 2.32 -22.31 0.74
N PRO A 208 1.82 -23.31 -0.01
CA PRO A 208 0.47 -23.27 -0.56
C PRO A 208 -0.59 -23.00 0.50
N ALA A 209 -0.61 -23.76 1.60
CA ALA A 209 -1.62 -23.63 2.65
C ALA A 209 -1.57 -22.26 3.34
N ALA A 210 -0.36 -21.75 3.63
CA ALA A 210 -0.16 -20.41 4.15
C ALA A 210 -0.68 -19.34 3.18
N SER A 211 -0.48 -19.53 1.87
CA SER A 211 -1.04 -18.66 0.84
C SER A 211 -2.56 -18.70 0.84
N PHE A 212 -3.16 -19.89 0.79
CA PHE A 212 -4.61 -20.05 0.84
C PHE A 212 -5.22 -19.37 2.07
N TYR A 213 -4.69 -19.65 3.26
CA TYR A 213 -5.19 -19.07 4.50
C TYR A 213 -5.10 -17.53 4.50
N THR A 214 -4.00 -16.99 3.98
CA THR A 214 -3.76 -15.54 3.91
C THR A 214 -4.70 -14.85 2.92
N PHE A 215 -4.90 -15.44 1.74
CA PHE A 215 -5.65 -14.83 0.64
C PHE A 215 -7.16 -15.08 0.74
N LYS A 216 -7.61 -16.20 1.31
CA LYS A 216 -9.04 -16.54 1.44
C LYS A 216 -9.87 -15.40 2.03
N LYS A 217 -9.36 -14.73 3.07
CA LYS A 217 -10.06 -13.63 3.74
C LYS A 217 -10.16 -12.34 2.91
N SER A 218 -9.27 -12.19 1.92
CA SER A 218 -9.09 -10.93 1.19
C SER A 218 -9.57 -10.99 -0.27
N VAL A 219 -9.53 -12.18 -0.89
CA VAL A 219 -9.87 -12.42 -2.31
C VAL A 219 -11.07 -13.36 -2.47
N GLY A 220 -11.56 -13.95 -1.37
CA GLY A 220 -12.59 -14.97 -1.40
C GLY A 220 -12.03 -16.37 -1.64
N THR A 221 -12.90 -17.37 -1.53
CA THR A 221 -12.49 -18.79 -1.48
C THR A 221 -12.06 -19.31 -2.85
N GLN A 222 -12.76 -18.96 -3.93
CA GLN A 222 -12.47 -19.46 -5.28
C GLN A 222 -11.12 -18.99 -5.82
N PRO A 223 -10.77 -17.68 -5.81
CA PRO A 223 -9.45 -17.26 -6.30
C PRO A 223 -8.32 -17.73 -5.40
N ALA A 224 -8.56 -17.81 -4.08
CA ALA A 224 -7.56 -18.36 -3.15
C ALA A 224 -7.28 -19.85 -3.44
N ALA A 225 -8.30 -20.63 -3.78
CA ALA A 225 -8.12 -22.02 -4.19
C ALA A 225 -7.34 -22.16 -5.51
N ALA A 226 -7.59 -21.27 -6.48
CA ALA A 226 -6.81 -21.22 -7.72
C ALA A 226 -5.33 -20.89 -7.46
N ILE A 227 -5.05 -19.89 -6.60
CA ILE A 227 -3.68 -19.54 -6.18
C ILE A 227 -3.04 -20.74 -5.46
N PHE A 228 -3.77 -21.42 -4.57
CA PHE A 228 -3.29 -22.63 -3.89
C PHE A 228 -2.92 -23.74 -4.89
N ALA A 229 -3.83 -24.09 -5.79
CA ALA A 229 -3.60 -25.13 -6.79
C ALA A 229 -2.42 -24.79 -7.70
N GLY A 230 -2.35 -23.54 -8.19
CA GLY A 230 -1.21 -23.06 -8.97
C GLY A 230 0.09 -23.08 -8.17
N SER A 231 0.05 -22.70 -6.89
CA SER A 231 1.24 -22.66 -6.03
C SER A 231 1.94 -24.01 -5.86
N LEU A 232 1.22 -25.13 -6.01
CA LEU A 232 1.81 -26.47 -5.94
C LEU A 232 2.79 -26.78 -7.09
N LEU A 233 2.70 -26.03 -8.18
CA LEU A 233 3.57 -26.15 -9.37
C LEU A 233 4.79 -25.22 -9.30
N PHE A 234 4.77 -24.20 -8.44
CA PHE A 234 5.84 -23.21 -8.38
C PHE A 234 6.94 -23.58 -7.36
N PRO A 235 8.21 -23.30 -7.68
CA PRO A 235 9.30 -23.38 -6.71
C PRO A 235 9.06 -22.50 -5.46
N ARG A 236 9.47 -23.01 -4.29
CA ARG A 236 9.28 -22.38 -2.97
C ARG A 236 9.70 -20.91 -2.92
N ARG A 237 10.83 -20.56 -3.55
CA ARG A 237 11.38 -19.20 -3.61
C ARG A 237 10.39 -18.17 -4.17
N TYR A 238 9.60 -18.56 -5.18
CA TYR A 238 8.62 -17.67 -5.79
C TYR A 238 7.39 -17.51 -4.90
N LEU A 239 6.96 -18.56 -4.21
CA LEU A 239 5.85 -18.51 -3.26
C LEU A 239 6.16 -17.59 -2.07
N VAL A 240 7.37 -17.72 -1.51
CA VAL A 240 7.82 -16.83 -0.43
C VAL A 240 7.93 -15.39 -0.92
N SER A 241 8.50 -15.18 -2.12
CA SER A 241 8.59 -13.84 -2.72
C SER A 241 7.22 -13.21 -2.97
N PHE A 242 6.25 -14.00 -3.43
CA PHE A 242 4.87 -13.58 -3.68
C PHE A 242 4.14 -13.21 -2.37
N LEU A 243 4.19 -14.10 -1.36
CA LEU A 243 3.62 -13.82 -0.04
C LEU A 243 4.23 -12.57 0.56
N GLN A 244 5.54 -12.42 0.42
CA GLN A 244 6.21 -11.25 0.94
C GLN A 244 5.81 -9.98 0.20
N ALA A 245 5.71 -10.00 -1.12
CA ALA A 245 5.21 -8.86 -1.90
C ALA A 245 3.82 -8.44 -1.41
N TYR A 246 2.94 -9.41 -1.14
CA TYR A 246 1.61 -9.16 -0.58
C TYR A 246 1.63 -8.51 0.80
N PHE A 247 2.37 -9.07 1.76
CA PHE A 247 2.46 -8.48 3.10
C PHE A 247 3.18 -7.13 3.11
N SER A 248 4.18 -6.95 2.24
CA SER A 248 4.90 -5.67 2.05
C SER A 248 3.95 -4.61 1.54
N SER A 249 3.28 -4.87 0.40
CA SER A 249 2.34 -3.93 -0.23
C SER A 249 1.25 -3.52 0.76
N ARG A 250 0.67 -4.48 1.48
CA ARG A 250 -0.36 -4.19 2.49
C ARG A 250 0.17 -3.37 3.67
N THR A 251 1.40 -3.64 4.12
CA THR A 251 2.00 -2.87 5.21
C THR A 251 2.33 -1.46 4.75
N LEU A 252 2.92 -1.33 3.56
CA LEU A 252 3.23 -0.05 2.94
C LEU A 252 1.99 0.81 2.83
N MET A 253 0.89 0.29 2.28
CA MET A 253 -0.34 1.08 2.15
C MET A 253 -0.93 1.54 3.48
N ARG A 254 -0.75 0.77 4.55
CA ARG A 254 -1.19 1.20 5.88
C ARG A 254 -0.39 2.38 6.42
N GLU A 255 0.90 2.43 6.09
CA GLU A 255 1.78 3.53 6.49
C GLU A 255 1.54 4.77 5.62
N LEU A 256 1.53 4.62 4.28
CA LEU A 256 1.34 5.72 3.33
C LEU A 256 -0.02 6.42 3.49
N LEU A 257 -1.07 5.70 3.91
CA LEU A 257 -2.41 6.26 4.12
C LEU A 257 -2.64 6.79 5.54
N GLU A 258 -1.67 6.65 6.44
CA GLU A 258 -1.83 7.10 7.81
C GLU A 258 -2.05 8.63 7.92
N PRO A 259 -1.39 9.52 7.14
CA PRO A 259 -1.71 10.96 7.11
C PRO A 259 -3.18 11.28 6.87
N TYR A 260 -3.85 10.48 6.04
CA TYR A 260 -5.28 10.61 5.78
C TYR A 260 -6.11 10.11 6.97
N PHE A 261 -5.77 8.94 7.53
CA PHE A 261 -6.53 8.33 8.61
C PHE A 261 -6.38 9.00 9.97
N THR A 262 -5.27 9.69 10.23
CA THR A 262 -5.09 10.50 11.45
C THR A 262 -6.05 11.69 11.48
N ARG A 263 -6.37 12.24 10.30
CA ARG A 263 -7.29 13.38 10.14
C ARG A 263 -8.76 12.95 10.14
N VAL A 264 -9.13 12.00 9.29
CA VAL A 264 -10.54 11.52 9.18
C VAL A 264 -10.99 10.69 10.38
N ARG A 265 -10.08 10.04 11.10
CA ARG A 265 -10.35 9.29 12.36
C ARG A 265 -11.39 8.19 12.25
N TYR A 266 -11.14 7.23 11.37
CA TYR A 266 -11.88 5.97 11.40
C TYR A 266 -11.55 5.16 12.66
N ASN A 267 -12.56 4.46 13.18
CA ASN A 267 -12.35 3.39 14.15
C ASN A 267 -11.71 2.15 13.48
N LYS A 268 -11.31 1.16 14.28
CA LYS A 268 -10.60 -0.04 13.78
C LYS A 268 -11.41 -0.83 12.75
N GLU A 269 -12.72 -0.97 12.95
CA GLU A 269 -13.59 -1.72 12.05
C GLU A 269 -13.86 -0.93 10.76
N GLN A 270 -14.15 0.36 10.85
CA GLN A 270 -14.28 1.27 9.71
C GLN A 270 -13.02 1.24 8.82
N LYS A 271 -11.83 1.39 9.41
CA LYS A 271 -10.55 1.31 8.67
C LYS A 271 -10.42 -0.06 7.98
N LYS A 272 -10.76 -1.15 8.67
CA LYS A 272 -10.70 -2.51 8.12
C LYS A 272 -11.68 -2.70 6.95
N LEU A 273 -12.89 -2.17 7.03
CA LEU A 273 -13.87 -2.19 5.94
C LEU A 273 -13.37 -1.36 4.75
N TRP A 274 -12.89 -0.15 4.99
CA TRP A 274 -12.36 0.74 3.95
C TRP A 274 -11.21 0.08 3.16
N PHE A 275 -10.28 -0.58 3.86
CA PHE A 275 -9.19 -1.34 3.23
C PHE A 275 -9.68 -2.57 2.48
N LYS A 276 -10.69 -3.28 3.00
CA LYS A 276 -11.28 -4.44 2.33
C LYS A 276 -11.96 -4.03 1.03
N ASP A 277 -12.62 -2.88 1.03
CA ASP A 277 -13.38 -2.38 -0.12
C ASP A 277 -12.47 -1.97 -1.30
N ARG A 278 -11.26 -1.51 -0.98
CA ARG A 278 -10.25 -1.05 -1.96
C ARG A 278 -9.06 -2.02 -2.10
N ALA A 279 -9.24 -3.29 -1.72
CA ALA A 279 -8.13 -4.23 -1.55
C ALA A 279 -7.28 -4.41 -2.82
N GLY A 280 -7.90 -4.56 -4.00
CA GLY A 280 -7.22 -4.76 -5.28
C GLY A 280 -6.41 -3.55 -5.72
N VAL A 281 -7.02 -2.35 -5.74
CA VAL A 281 -6.35 -1.11 -6.15
C VAL A 281 -5.22 -0.73 -5.19
N LEU A 282 -5.43 -0.89 -3.88
CA LEU A 282 -4.39 -0.64 -2.87
C LEU A 282 -3.25 -1.65 -2.98
N PHE A 283 -3.57 -2.93 -3.22
CA PHE A 283 -2.55 -3.94 -3.42
C PHE A 283 -1.71 -3.65 -4.66
N GLY A 284 -2.34 -3.32 -5.80
CA GLY A 284 -1.64 -2.97 -7.03
C GLY A 284 -0.74 -1.74 -6.88
N PHE A 285 -1.24 -0.70 -6.21
CA PHE A 285 -0.48 0.51 -5.94
C PHE A 285 0.72 0.23 -5.02
N GLY A 286 0.47 -0.46 -3.89
CA GLY A 286 1.54 -0.84 -2.97
C GLY A 286 2.55 -1.82 -3.58
N LEU A 287 2.11 -2.66 -4.54
CA LEU A 287 2.99 -3.58 -5.26
C LEU A 287 3.93 -2.82 -6.20
N GLY A 288 3.43 -1.79 -6.89
CA GLY A 288 4.25 -0.90 -7.70
C GLY A 288 5.37 -0.25 -6.89
N PHE A 289 5.04 0.36 -5.74
CA PHE A 289 6.04 0.92 -4.85
C PHE A 289 6.95 -0.11 -4.20
N TYR A 290 6.46 -1.32 -3.91
CA TYR A 290 7.32 -2.42 -3.43
C TYR A 290 8.44 -2.76 -4.43
N VAL A 291 8.15 -2.72 -5.74
CA VAL A 291 9.18 -2.91 -6.77
C VAL A 291 10.17 -1.76 -6.76
N PHE A 292 9.70 -0.50 -6.68
CA PHE A 292 10.58 0.67 -6.62
C PHE A 292 11.50 0.63 -5.38
N VAL A 293 10.96 0.31 -4.22
CA VAL A 293 11.69 0.22 -2.94
C VAL A 293 12.88 -0.76 -2.99
N LYS A 294 12.83 -1.78 -3.86
CA LYS A 294 13.94 -2.71 -4.06
C LYS A 294 15.11 -2.12 -4.84
N ILE A 295 14.94 -0.99 -5.51
CA ILE A 295 16.01 -0.31 -6.23
C ILE A 295 16.99 0.27 -5.19
N PRO A 296 18.24 -0.22 -5.13
CA PRO A 296 19.22 0.27 -4.17
C PRO A 296 19.46 1.77 -4.32
N LEU A 297 19.82 2.45 -3.22
CA LEU A 297 20.11 3.90 -3.14
C LEU A 297 18.90 4.84 -3.35
N VAL A 298 17.88 4.43 -4.10
CA VAL A 298 16.69 5.27 -4.37
C VAL A 298 15.54 4.99 -3.39
N GLY A 299 15.54 3.82 -2.72
CA GLY A 299 14.41 3.36 -1.90
C GLY A 299 13.91 4.35 -0.83
N VAL A 300 14.80 5.15 -0.25
CA VAL A 300 14.40 6.17 0.74
C VAL A 300 13.77 7.40 0.09
N LEU A 301 14.28 7.85 -1.07
CA LEU A 301 13.67 8.93 -1.85
C LEU A 301 12.31 8.51 -2.41
N ILE A 302 12.18 7.24 -2.79
CA ILE A 302 10.93 6.63 -3.25
C ILE A 302 9.85 6.74 -2.17
N TYR A 303 10.19 6.73 -0.89
CA TYR A 303 9.19 6.87 0.16
C TYR A 303 8.52 8.26 0.11
N GLY A 304 9.28 9.34 -0.08
CA GLY A 304 8.72 10.69 -0.26
C GLY A 304 7.82 10.78 -1.51
N LEU A 305 8.28 10.19 -2.61
CA LEU A 305 7.48 10.05 -3.84
C LEU A 305 6.22 9.21 -3.61
N ALA A 306 6.30 8.16 -2.80
CA ALA A 306 5.18 7.28 -2.48
C ALA A 306 4.13 8.01 -1.64
N GLU A 307 4.55 8.79 -0.64
CA GLU A 307 3.64 9.59 0.18
C GLU A 307 2.93 10.66 -0.69
N ALA A 308 3.69 11.36 -1.54
CA ALA A 308 3.15 12.33 -2.50
C ALA A 308 2.17 11.69 -3.51
N SER A 309 2.53 10.53 -4.05
CA SER A 309 1.67 9.75 -4.95
C SER A 309 0.42 9.24 -4.25
N THR A 310 0.49 8.99 -2.94
CA THR A 310 -0.65 8.54 -2.15
C THR A 310 -1.69 9.65 -1.98
N ALA A 311 -1.27 10.91 -1.92
CA ALA A 311 -2.19 12.05 -1.97
C ALA A 311 -3.02 12.03 -3.26
N TYR A 312 -2.37 11.82 -4.41
CA TYR A 312 -3.07 11.65 -5.70
C TYR A 312 -3.99 10.42 -5.68
N LEU A 313 -3.52 9.27 -5.18
CA LEU A 313 -4.33 8.05 -5.06
C LEU A 313 -5.63 8.30 -4.29
N ILE A 314 -5.57 8.99 -3.15
CA ILE A 314 -6.76 9.28 -2.32
C ILE A 314 -7.83 10.01 -3.13
N THR A 315 -7.44 10.97 -3.98
CA THR A 315 -8.39 11.71 -4.84
C THR A 315 -9.10 10.86 -5.87
N LYS A 316 -8.63 9.63 -6.12
CA LYS A 316 -9.20 8.71 -7.12
C LYS A 316 -10.07 7.63 -6.51
N ILE A 317 -9.77 7.23 -5.27
CA ILE A 317 -10.43 6.09 -4.62
C ILE A 317 -11.34 6.50 -3.46
N THR A 318 -11.40 7.78 -3.12
CA THR A 318 -12.20 8.31 -2.02
C THR A 318 -12.82 9.63 -2.40
N GLU A 319 -14.04 9.89 -1.95
CA GLU A 319 -14.69 11.20 -2.10
C GLU A 319 -13.98 12.27 -1.24
N PRO A 320 -14.04 13.55 -1.63
CA PRO A 320 -13.47 14.62 -0.83
C PRO A 320 -14.12 14.63 0.57
N PRO A 321 -13.32 14.79 1.64
CA PRO A 321 -13.86 14.83 2.99
C PRO A 321 -14.83 16.00 3.15
N LEU A 322 -15.93 15.76 3.86
CA LEU A 322 -16.86 16.82 4.26
C LEU A 322 -16.23 17.69 5.36
N PRO A 323 -16.80 18.87 5.67
CA PRO A 323 -16.35 19.65 6.81
C PRO A 323 -16.39 18.86 8.13
N PRO A 324 -15.55 19.20 9.13
CA PRO A 324 -15.48 18.47 10.40
C PRO A 324 -16.82 18.31 11.15
N THR A 325 -17.77 19.23 10.93
CA THR A 325 -19.13 19.18 11.48
C THR A 325 -19.93 17.97 11.00
N GLU A 326 -19.65 17.49 9.78
CA GLU A 326 -20.31 16.34 9.15
C GLU A 326 -19.37 15.13 9.05
N ALA A 327 -18.30 15.11 9.84
CA ALA A 327 -17.27 14.08 9.76
C ALA A 327 -17.81 12.66 9.98
N GLU A 328 -18.76 12.46 10.90
CA GLU A 328 -19.33 11.12 11.13
C GLU A 328 -20.15 10.62 9.94
N LYS A 329 -20.95 11.49 9.32
CA LYS A 329 -21.68 11.17 8.10
C LYS A 329 -20.73 10.81 6.96
N PHE A 330 -19.69 11.63 6.77
CA PHE A 330 -18.65 11.32 5.78
C PHE A 330 -17.98 9.96 6.06
N LYS A 331 -17.70 9.64 7.33
CA LYS A 331 -17.06 8.37 7.67
C LYS A 331 -17.89 7.17 7.26
N GLU A 332 -19.20 7.23 7.43
CA GLU A 332 -20.11 6.15 7.06
C GLU A 332 -20.20 5.99 5.54
N GLU A 333 -20.37 7.10 4.83
CA GLU A 333 -20.50 7.11 3.37
C GLU A 333 -19.21 6.69 2.65
N SER A 334 -18.04 7.07 3.19
CA SER A 334 -16.73 6.82 2.59
C SER A 334 -16.22 5.38 2.76
N LEU A 335 -16.88 4.54 3.58
CA LEU A 335 -16.46 3.14 3.78
C LEU A 335 -16.51 2.34 2.48
N ARG A 336 -17.54 2.58 1.66
CA ARG A 336 -17.73 1.93 0.36
C ARG A 336 -17.20 2.80 -0.77
N TRP A 337 -16.55 2.16 -1.73
CA TRP A 337 -16.09 2.78 -2.96
C TRP A 337 -17.27 2.77 -3.95
N LYS A 338 -18.15 3.77 -3.79
CA LYS A 338 -19.42 3.88 -4.51
C LYS A 338 -19.27 3.70 -6.03
N ASN A 339 -18.18 4.21 -6.61
CA ASN A 339 -18.01 4.29 -8.07
C ASN A 339 -16.84 3.44 -8.59
N LYS A 340 -16.55 2.34 -7.90
CA LYS A 340 -15.49 1.40 -8.30
C LYS A 340 -15.61 0.99 -9.76
N HIS A 341 -16.81 0.61 -10.21
CA HIS A 341 -17.01 0.08 -11.56
C HIS A 341 -16.69 1.09 -12.66
N GLU A 342 -17.16 2.33 -12.50
CA GLU A 342 -16.89 3.42 -13.45
C GLU A 342 -15.39 3.70 -13.55
N PHE A 343 -14.73 3.86 -12.40
CA PHE A 343 -13.30 4.12 -12.35
C PHE A 343 -12.47 3.02 -13.03
N LEU A 344 -12.81 1.75 -12.81
CA LEU A 344 -12.07 0.63 -13.38
C LEU A 344 -12.26 0.49 -14.91
N ASN A 345 -13.33 1.06 -15.46
CA ASN A 345 -13.67 0.99 -16.88
C ASN A 345 -13.15 2.20 -17.69
N LEU A 346 -12.72 3.29 -17.04
CA LEU A 346 -12.25 4.49 -17.74
C LEU A 346 -10.95 4.25 -18.52
N PRO A 347 -10.81 4.81 -19.73
CA PRO A 347 -9.53 4.79 -20.44
C PRO A 347 -8.44 5.48 -19.61
N TRP A 348 -7.21 4.97 -19.71
CA TRP A 348 -6.06 5.45 -18.93
C TRP A 348 -5.81 6.96 -19.05
N GLN A 349 -6.03 7.54 -20.22
CA GLN A 349 -5.82 8.97 -20.48
C GLN A 349 -6.84 9.86 -19.77
N HIS A 350 -8.00 9.30 -19.42
CA HIS A 350 -9.17 10.01 -18.90
C HIS A 350 -9.45 9.71 -17.42
N MET A 351 -8.43 9.25 -16.66
CA MET A 351 -8.55 8.99 -15.22
C MET A 351 -8.84 10.25 -14.38
N ASP A 352 -8.70 11.45 -14.96
CA ASP A 352 -9.07 12.72 -14.36
C ASP A 352 -10.56 13.08 -14.56
N GLU A 353 -11.20 12.59 -15.63
CA GLU A 353 -12.58 12.93 -16.03
C GLU A 353 -13.64 12.31 -15.13
N TYR A 354 -13.28 11.26 -14.38
CA TYR A 354 -14.14 10.63 -13.39
C TYR A 354 -14.76 11.64 -12.42
N ASN A 355 -14.00 12.66 -12.02
CA ASN A 355 -14.44 13.66 -11.06
C ASN A 355 -15.57 14.58 -11.59
N LEU A 356 -15.87 14.52 -12.89
CA LEU A 356 -16.92 15.30 -13.55
C LEU A 356 -18.23 14.51 -13.69
N ALA A 357 -18.15 13.18 -13.81
CA ALA A 357 -19.32 12.34 -13.99
C ALA A 357 -20.24 12.32 -12.75
N MET A 358 -19.69 12.49 -11.54
CA MET A 358 -20.45 12.52 -10.28
C MET A 358 -21.36 13.74 -10.12
N HIS A 359 -21.09 14.83 -10.83
CA HIS A 359 -21.85 16.08 -10.71
C HIS A 359 -22.67 16.41 -11.95
N LYS A 360 -22.59 15.60 -13.01
CA LYS A 360 -23.57 15.69 -14.09
C LYS A 360 -24.94 15.32 -13.51
N PRO A 361 -25.94 16.22 -13.56
CA PRO A 361 -27.29 15.86 -13.17
C PRO A 361 -27.71 14.63 -14.00
N GLN A 362 -28.26 13.61 -13.34
CA GLN A 362 -28.86 12.48 -14.04
C GLN A 362 -29.79 13.05 -15.10
N PHE A 363 -29.60 12.65 -16.36
CA PHE A 363 -30.48 13.03 -17.45
C PHE A 363 -31.88 12.52 -17.11
N GLN A 364 -32.71 13.39 -16.53
CA GLN A 364 -34.14 13.12 -16.38
C GLN A 364 -34.67 13.09 -17.81
N SER A 365 -34.99 11.89 -18.29
CA SER A 365 -35.66 11.72 -19.57
C SER A 365 -36.89 12.64 -19.60
N GLU A 366 -36.93 13.61 -20.51
CA GLU A 366 -38.09 14.49 -20.75
C GLU A 366 -39.32 13.74 -21.26
N VAL A 367 -39.26 12.40 -21.36
CA VAL A 367 -40.43 11.58 -21.63
C VAL A 367 -41.33 11.64 -20.40
N ARG A 368 -42.29 12.58 -20.43
CA ARG A 368 -43.51 12.54 -19.60
C ARG A 368 -44.00 11.09 -19.62
N GLN A 369 -43.80 10.37 -18.52
CA GLN A 369 -44.46 9.09 -18.32
C GLN A 369 -45.95 9.42 -18.23
N THR A 370 -46.67 9.24 -19.34
CA THR A 370 -48.12 9.31 -19.32
C THR A 370 -48.62 8.22 -18.38
N PRO A 371 -49.56 8.54 -17.47
CA PRO A 371 -50.05 7.56 -16.52
C PRO A 371 -50.67 6.41 -17.29
N ARG A 372 -50.04 5.24 -17.19
CA ARG A 372 -50.51 4.01 -17.80
C ARG A 372 -51.83 3.65 -17.12
N LYS A 373 -52.95 3.85 -17.81
CA LYS A 373 -54.27 3.35 -17.38
C LYS A 373 -54.13 1.86 -17.10
N THR A 374 -54.23 1.49 -15.82
CA THR A 374 -54.53 0.13 -15.41
C THR A 374 -55.96 -0.15 -15.84
N PHE A 375 -56.13 -1.04 -16.81
CA PHE A 375 -57.44 -1.64 -17.07
C PHE A 375 -57.68 -2.68 -15.97
N SER A 376 -58.79 -2.47 -15.27
CA SER A 376 -59.35 -3.33 -14.22
C SER A 376 -59.74 -4.70 -14.75
#